data_AF-A0AAW1KJ54-F1
#
_entry.id   AF-A0AAW1KJ54-F1
#
_cell.length_a   1.000
_cell.length_b   1.000
_cell.length_c   1.000
_cell.angle_alpha   90.00
_cell.angle_beta   90.00
_cell.angle_gamma   90.00
#
_symmetry.space_group_name_H-M   'P 1'
#
loop_
_entity.id
_entity.type
_entity.pdbx_description
1 polymer ?
#
loop_
_entity_poly.entity_id
_entity_poly.type
_entity_poly.pdbx_seq_one_letter_code
_entity_poly.pdbx_strand_id
1 'polypeptide(L)'
;MHKKKPDTCSNKPTSQDIRVEGEERYKLQKKELRNLISKEKKKQLCEKFNDDIWGSGYKIVLREITSFPPYYFPLEKKSQTVSDAAYNMDWYNANACMAKDIKFIIMRSQVPLSYRAGPFGTMSFVFFGTILRGAYTYMTMQTDLKEK
;
A
#
# COMPACT_ATOMS: atom_id res chain seq x y z
N MET A 1 -23.40 -77.87 -2.19
CA MET A 1 -23.62 -76.47 -2.61
C MET A 1 -22.27 -75.75 -2.71
N HIS A 2 -21.64 -75.80 -3.89
CA HIS A 2 -20.38 -75.10 -4.14
C HIS A 2 -20.66 -73.65 -4.52
N LYS A 3 -20.37 -72.70 -3.63
CA LYS A 3 -20.33 -71.28 -3.97
C LYS A 3 -19.09 -71.03 -4.83
N LYS A 4 -19.28 -70.78 -6.13
CA LYS A 4 -18.22 -70.27 -7.01
C LYS A 4 -17.77 -68.90 -6.50
N LYS A 5 -16.48 -68.75 -6.21
CA LYS A 5 -15.87 -67.43 -5.99
C LYS A 5 -15.93 -66.66 -7.31
N PRO A 6 -16.26 -65.35 -7.32
CA PRO A 6 -16.12 -64.55 -8.51
C PRO A 6 -14.64 -64.40 -8.85
N ASP A 7 -14.28 -64.80 -10.06
CA ASP A 7 -12.94 -64.69 -10.60
C ASP A 7 -12.61 -63.21 -10.78
N THR A 8 -11.92 -62.61 -9.80
CA THR A 8 -11.22 -61.33 -9.99
C THR A 8 -9.98 -61.60 -10.83
N CYS A 9 -10.19 -61.93 -12.10
CA CYS A 9 -9.13 -62.02 -13.09
C CYS A 9 -8.66 -60.60 -13.37
N SER A 10 -7.34 -60.39 -13.23
CA SER A 10 -6.62 -59.17 -13.55
C SER A 10 -6.99 -58.67 -14.95
N ASN A 11 -7.90 -57.71 -15.04
CA ASN A 11 -7.98 -56.85 -16.22
C ASN A 11 -6.79 -55.90 -16.14
N LYS A 12 -5.65 -56.34 -16.70
CA LYS A 12 -4.55 -55.45 -17.02
C LYS A 12 -5.13 -54.31 -17.86
N PRO A 13 -4.95 -53.03 -17.46
CA PRO A 13 -5.52 -51.92 -18.20
C PRO A 13 -5.07 -52.02 -19.65
N THR A 14 -6.03 -52.00 -20.56
CA THR A 14 -5.78 -52.09 -22.00
C THR A 14 -4.85 -50.94 -22.39
N SER A 15 -3.95 -51.14 -23.35
CA SER A 15 -2.95 -50.12 -23.74
C SER A 15 -3.56 -48.73 -24.07
N GLN A 16 -4.84 -48.69 -24.42
CA GLN A 16 -5.62 -47.46 -24.62
C GLN A 16 -5.99 -46.76 -23.30
N ASP A 17 -6.42 -47.47 -22.26
CA ASP A 17 -6.76 -46.91 -20.95
C ASP A 17 -5.55 -46.29 -20.26
N ILE A 18 -4.38 -46.95 -20.35
CA ILE A 18 -3.12 -46.43 -19.81
C ILE A 18 -2.75 -45.11 -20.48
N ARG A 19 -3.02 -44.98 -21.79
CA ARG A 19 -2.72 -43.78 -22.58
C ARG A 19 -3.66 -42.63 -22.23
N VAL A 20 -4.96 -42.90 -22.10
CA VAL A 20 -5.96 -41.90 -21.71
C VAL A 20 -5.72 -41.41 -20.28
N GLU A 21 -5.43 -42.32 -19.35
CA GLU A 21 -5.09 -41.98 -17.97
C GLU A 21 -3.81 -41.13 -17.88
N GLY A 22 -2.82 -41.43 -18.74
CA GLY A 22 -1.61 -40.62 -18.87
C GLY A 22 -1.89 -39.19 -19.36
N GLU A 23 -2.80 -39.01 -20.32
CA GLU A 23 -3.19 -37.69 -20.82
C GLU A 23 -3.97 -36.87 -19.79
N GLU A 24 -4.88 -37.51 -19.04
CA GLU A 24 -5.62 -36.91 -17.93
C GLU A 24 -4.65 -36.42 -16.84
N ARG A 25 -3.69 -37.27 -16.45
CA ARG A 25 -2.65 -36.91 -15.46
C ARG A 25 -1.79 -35.74 -15.95
N TYR A 26 -1.40 -35.73 -17.22
CA TYR A 26 -0.63 -34.63 -17.80
C TYR A 26 -1.44 -33.31 -17.81
N LYS A 27 -2.73 -33.36 -18.18
CA LYS A 27 -3.62 -32.20 -18.15
C LYS A 27 -3.80 -31.65 -16.74
N LEU A 28 -3.94 -32.53 -15.75
CA LEU A 28 -4.07 -32.16 -14.34
C LEU A 28 -2.79 -31.50 -13.81
N GLN A 29 -1.62 -32.12 -14.02
CA GLN A 29 -0.32 -31.56 -13.64
C GLN A 29 -0.08 -30.20 -14.30
N LYS A 30 -0.45 -30.04 -15.57
CA LYS A 30 -0.34 -28.76 -16.28
C LYS A 30 -1.27 -27.69 -15.70
N LYS A 31 -2.48 -28.06 -15.28
CA LYS A 31 -3.44 -27.14 -14.63
C LYS A 31 -2.92 -26.70 -13.25
N GLU A 32 -2.41 -27.65 -12.47
CA GLU A 32 -1.84 -27.40 -11.15
C GLU A 32 -0.59 -26.52 -11.22
N LEU A 33 0.32 -26.81 -12.16
CA LEU A 33 1.50 -26.00 -12.42
C LEU A 33 1.13 -24.56 -12.81
N ARG A 34 0.11 -24.36 -13.64
CA ARG A 34 -0.38 -23.01 -13.99
C ARG A 34 -0.93 -22.26 -12.77
N ASN A 35 -1.68 -22.95 -11.91
CA ASN A 35 -2.21 -22.35 -10.68
C ASN A 35 -1.08 -21.94 -9.73
N LEU A 36 -0.05 -22.78 -9.57
CA LEU A 36 1.13 -22.47 -8.78
C LEU A 36 1.91 -21.28 -9.35
N ILE A 37 2.12 -21.22 -10.67
CA ILE A 37 2.76 -20.10 -11.34
C ILE A 37 1.96 -18.80 -11.15
N SER A 38 0.63 -18.86 -11.27
CA SER A 38 -0.25 -17.70 -11.04
C SER A 38 -0.16 -17.20 -9.60
N LYS A 39 -0.22 -18.12 -8.64
CA LYS A 39 -0.11 -17.83 -7.21
C LYS A 39 1.24 -17.22 -6.84
N GLU A 40 2.32 -17.78 -7.37
CA GLU A 40 3.68 -17.29 -7.15
C GLU A 40 3.88 -15.90 -7.78
N LYS A 41 3.35 -15.66 -8.98
CA LYS A 41 3.36 -14.32 -9.61
C LYS A 41 2.60 -13.30 -8.78
N LYS A 42 1.41 -13.64 -8.27
CA LYS A 42 0.63 -12.75 -7.38
C LYS A 42 1.40 -12.46 -6.08
N LYS A 43 2.06 -13.48 -5.51
CA LYS A 43 2.86 -13.34 -4.29
C LYS A 43 4.08 -12.43 -4.52
N GLN A 44 4.86 -12.66 -5.57
CA GLN A 44 6.00 -11.83 -5.93
C GLN A 44 5.59 -10.38 -6.26
N LEU A 45 4.40 -10.19 -6.85
CA LEU A 45 3.86 -8.86 -7.10
C LEU A 45 3.53 -8.14 -5.79
N CYS A 46 2.90 -8.83 -4.83
CA CYS A 46 2.65 -8.30 -3.48
C CYS A 46 3.94 -7.98 -2.72
N GLU A 47 4.96 -8.83 -2.81
CA GLU A 47 6.28 -8.58 -2.19
C GLU A 47 6.98 -7.38 -2.84
N LYS A 48 7.04 -7.33 -4.18
CA LYS A 48 7.58 -6.17 -4.90
C LYS A 48 6.82 -4.87 -4.58
N PHE A 49 5.52 -4.94 -4.34
CA PHE A 49 4.72 -3.79 -3.93
C PHE A 49 4.97 -3.37 -2.46
N ASN A 50 5.29 -4.32 -1.58
CA ASN A 50 5.66 -4.02 -0.20
C ASN A 50 7.07 -3.43 -0.08
N ASP A 51 8.02 -3.94 -0.88
CA ASP A 51 9.37 -3.40 -0.97
C ASP A 51 9.39 -2.04 -1.69
N ASP A 52 8.37 -1.79 -2.51
CA ASP A 52 8.30 -0.63 -3.37
C ASP A 52 6.96 0.10 -3.24
N ILE A 53 6.76 0.76 -2.09
CA ILE A 53 5.57 1.59 -1.85
C ILE A 53 5.47 2.70 -2.93
N TRP A 54 6.60 3.11 -3.54
CA TRP A 54 6.61 4.07 -4.65
C TRP A 54 7.74 3.95 -5.70
N GLY A 55 8.76 3.10 -5.60
CA GLY A 55 9.76 2.91 -6.67
C GLY A 55 10.60 4.09 -7.04
N SER A 56 11.29 4.02 -8.17
CA SER A 56 11.76 5.25 -8.84
C SER A 56 10.59 6.16 -9.28
N GLY A 57 9.34 5.72 -9.09
CA GLY A 57 8.11 6.46 -9.35
C GLY A 57 7.80 7.55 -8.32
N TYR A 58 8.25 7.45 -7.06
CA TYR A 58 8.15 8.60 -6.16
C TYR A 58 8.97 9.75 -6.69
N LYS A 59 10.01 9.53 -7.51
CA LYS A 59 10.72 10.64 -8.16
C LYS A 59 9.86 11.31 -9.23
N ILE A 60 8.91 10.61 -9.84
CA ILE A 60 7.94 11.17 -10.79
C ILE A 60 6.86 11.93 -10.01
N VAL A 61 6.30 11.32 -8.97
CA VAL A 61 5.30 11.97 -8.09
C VAL A 61 5.91 13.16 -7.37
N LEU A 62 7.13 13.03 -6.84
CA LEU A 62 7.91 14.14 -6.32
C LEU A 62 8.23 15.13 -7.41
N ARG A 63 8.65 14.74 -8.63
CA ARG A 63 8.89 15.71 -9.71
C ARG A 63 7.64 16.52 -10.04
N GLU A 64 6.46 15.92 -10.06
CA GLU A 64 5.16 16.60 -10.25
C GLU A 64 4.83 17.51 -9.04
N ILE A 65 5.02 17.00 -7.82
CA ILE A 65 4.79 17.72 -6.55
C ILE A 65 5.84 18.82 -6.29
N THR A 66 7.06 18.69 -6.82
CA THR A 66 8.18 19.65 -6.71
C THR A 66 8.31 20.53 -7.94
N SER A 67 7.56 20.24 -9.01
CA SER A 67 7.31 21.17 -10.11
C SER A 67 6.42 22.32 -9.64
N PHE A 68 5.56 22.05 -8.63
CA PHE A 68 5.10 23.13 -7.77
C PHE A 68 6.32 23.77 -7.07
N PRO A 69 6.47 25.10 -7.12
CA PRO A 69 7.62 25.78 -6.56
C PRO A 69 7.85 25.37 -5.09
N PRO A 70 9.10 25.28 -4.61
CA PRO A 70 9.50 24.80 -3.27
C PRO A 70 8.93 25.62 -2.10
N TYR A 71 8.08 26.60 -2.40
CA TYR A 71 7.42 27.47 -1.44
C TYR A 71 6.09 26.90 -0.90
N TYR A 72 5.53 25.84 -1.48
CA TYR A 72 4.10 25.55 -1.26
C TYR A 72 3.71 24.66 -0.08
N PHE A 73 4.57 23.79 0.48
CA PHE A 73 4.09 22.99 1.63
C PHE A 73 5.20 22.44 2.52
N PRO A 74 5.55 23.18 3.57
CA PRO A 74 5.14 22.75 4.90
C PRO A 74 4.62 23.94 5.70
N LEU A 75 3.30 24.06 5.82
CA LEU A 75 2.62 25.04 6.68
C LEU A 75 3.21 25.07 8.10
N GLU A 76 3.66 23.90 8.58
CA GLU A 76 4.35 23.75 9.86
C GLU A 76 5.66 24.56 9.95
N LYS A 77 6.51 24.50 8.92
CA LYS A 77 7.78 25.27 8.90
C LYS A 77 7.52 26.77 8.79
N LYS A 78 6.51 27.19 8.00
CA LYS A 78 6.17 28.60 7.84
C LYS A 78 5.67 29.21 9.16
N SER A 79 4.85 28.47 9.91
CA SER A 79 4.41 28.87 11.27
C SER A 79 5.60 29.05 12.22
N GLN A 80 6.54 28.10 12.22
CA GLN A 80 7.74 28.17 13.06
C GLN A 80 8.64 29.37 12.70
N THR A 81 8.89 29.61 11.41
CA THR A 81 9.71 30.76 10.99
C THR A 81 9.10 32.10 11.41
N VAL A 82 7.77 32.22 11.43
CA VAL A 82 7.08 33.42 11.93
C VAL A 82 7.27 33.56 13.45
N SER A 83 7.20 32.46 14.21
CA SER A 83 7.51 32.46 15.64
C SER A 83 8.94 32.94 15.90
N ASP A 84 9.91 32.41 15.17
CA ASP A 84 11.32 32.72 15.37
C ASP A 84 11.62 34.19 15.03
N ALA A 85 11.05 34.70 13.93
CA ALA A 85 11.19 36.10 13.56
C ALA A 85 10.54 37.04 14.58
N ALA A 86 9.37 36.69 15.12
CA ALA A 86 8.68 37.46 16.14
C ALA A 86 9.37 37.39 17.52
N TYR A 87 10.13 36.33 17.81
CA TYR A 87 10.92 36.24 19.03
C TYR A 87 12.20 37.09 18.95
N ASN A 88 12.84 37.14 17.77
CA ASN A 88 14.10 37.85 17.54
C ASN A 88 13.95 39.38 17.38
N MET A 89 12.74 39.92 17.34
CA MET A 89 12.53 41.37 17.33
C MET A 89 12.60 41.95 18.75
N ASP A 90 12.96 43.24 18.87
CA ASP A 90 13.04 43.94 20.16
C ASP A 90 11.66 44.29 20.74
N TRP A 91 10.82 43.27 20.98
CA TRP A 91 9.45 43.40 21.47
C TRP A 91 9.35 44.06 22.85
N TYR A 92 10.44 44.01 23.63
CA TYR A 92 10.56 44.64 24.95
C TYR A 92 10.75 46.16 24.87
N ASN A 93 11.20 46.69 23.72
CA ASN A 93 11.31 48.11 23.45
C ASN A 93 10.08 48.67 22.70
N ALA A 94 9.13 47.82 22.32
CA ALA A 94 7.92 48.20 21.62
C ALA A 94 6.85 48.79 22.56
N ASN A 95 5.91 49.54 21.99
CA ASN A 95 4.75 50.04 22.73
C ASN A 95 3.97 48.88 23.39
N ALA A 96 3.38 49.11 24.56
CA ALA A 96 2.68 48.09 25.36
C ALA A 96 1.53 47.38 24.61
N CYS A 97 0.93 48.05 23.63
CA CYS A 97 -0.06 47.44 22.73
C CYS A 97 0.60 46.44 21.76
N MET A 98 1.64 46.86 21.05
CA MET A 98 2.42 46.00 20.13
C MET A 98 3.05 44.81 20.86
N ALA A 99 3.61 45.01 22.06
CA ALA A 99 4.23 43.93 22.82
C ALA A 99 3.22 42.81 23.18
N LYS A 100 1.96 43.18 23.46
CA LYS A 100 0.88 42.21 23.67
C LYS A 100 0.54 41.45 22.39
N ASP A 101 0.42 42.15 21.27
CA ASP A 101 0.10 41.54 19.97
C ASP A 101 1.19 40.56 19.52
N ILE A 102 2.46 40.95 19.64
CA ILE A 102 3.62 40.09 19.33
C ILE A 102 3.61 38.84 20.22
N LYS A 103 3.34 39.00 21.52
CA LYS A 103 3.22 37.86 22.44
C LYS A 103 2.09 36.90 22.03
N PHE A 104 0.95 37.42 21.58
CA PHE A 104 -0.13 36.60 21.03
C PHE A 104 0.29 35.85 19.76
N ILE A 105 1.01 36.53 18.85
CA ILE A 105 1.52 35.92 17.62
C ILE A 105 2.47 34.77 17.92
N ILE A 106 3.44 34.97 18.84
CA ILE A 106 4.39 33.93 19.26
C ILE A 106 3.66 32.73 19.88
N MET A 107 2.70 32.96 20.80
CA MET A 107 1.96 31.87 21.42
C MET A 107 1.11 31.07 20.41
N ARG A 108 0.60 31.72 19.37
CA ARG A 108 -0.23 31.09 18.33
C ARG A 108 0.59 30.31 17.31
N SER A 109 1.80 30.77 16.99
CA SER A 109 2.68 30.16 15.98
C SER A 109 3.50 28.97 16.49
N GLN A 110 3.62 28.82 17.82
CA GLN A 110 4.20 27.65 18.49
C GLN A 110 3.42 26.35 18.24
N VAL A 111 2.12 26.42 17.96
CA VAL A 111 1.31 25.25 17.60
C VAL A 111 1.40 25.07 16.08
N PRO A 112 2.10 24.04 15.58
CA PRO A 112 2.17 23.81 14.14
C PRO A 112 0.77 23.55 13.59
N LEU A 113 0.47 24.11 12.41
CA LEU A 113 -0.75 23.84 11.66
C LEU A 113 -0.77 22.39 11.16
N SER A 114 -0.97 21.44 12.07
CA SER A 114 -1.16 20.03 11.76
C SER A 114 -2.64 19.79 11.51
N TYR A 115 -3.04 19.53 10.27
CA TYR A 115 -4.42 19.21 9.95
C TYR A 115 -4.69 17.76 10.38
N ARG A 116 -5.38 17.58 11.51
CA ARG A 116 -5.80 16.26 11.98
C ARG A 116 -7.19 15.94 11.45
N ALA A 117 -7.30 14.89 10.66
CA ALA A 117 -8.59 14.39 10.20
C ALA A 117 -9.22 13.48 11.27
N GLY A 118 -9.64 14.08 12.39
CA GLY A 118 -10.34 13.37 13.48
C GLY A 118 -9.61 12.09 13.94
N PRO A 119 -10.26 10.91 13.90
CA PRO A 119 -9.68 9.64 14.37
C PRO A 119 -8.58 9.10 13.45
N PHE A 120 -8.43 9.66 12.25
CA PHE A 120 -7.46 9.21 11.25
C PHE A 120 -6.04 9.75 11.50
N GLY A 121 -5.88 10.66 12.46
CA GLY A 121 -4.59 11.24 12.83
C GLY A 121 -4.20 12.44 11.97
N THR A 122 -2.90 12.77 11.98
CA THR A 122 -2.36 13.91 11.23
C THR A 122 -2.34 13.59 9.73
N MET A 123 -3.00 14.41 8.94
CA MET A 123 -3.03 14.31 7.47
C MET A 123 -1.64 14.63 6.92
N SER A 124 -0.86 13.57 6.70
CA SER A 124 0.46 13.62 6.10
C SER A 124 0.46 12.87 4.77
N PHE A 125 1.47 13.13 3.93
CA PHE A 125 1.66 12.37 2.68
C PHE A 125 1.86 10.87 2.94
N VAL A 126 2.45 10.52 4.08
CA VAL A 126 2.60 9.14 4.55
C VAL A 126 1.23 8.50 4.82
N PHE A 127 0.30 9.24 5.44
CA PHE A 127 -1.06 8.79 5.67
C PHE A 127 -1.83 8.56 4.35
N PHE A 128 -1.68 9.47 3.39
CA PHE A 128 -2.25 9.31 2.05
C PHE A 128 -1.75 8.04 1.34
N GLY A 129 -0.44 7.76 1.41
CA GLY A 129 0.14 6.52 0.86
C GLY A 129 -0.42 5.26 1.53
N THR A 130 -0.70 5.31 2.83
CA THR A 130 -1.28 4.18 3.57
C THR A 130 -2.70 3.87 3.10
N ILE A 131 -3.51 4.91 2.83
CA ILE A 131 -4.86 4.74 2.27
C ILE A 131 -4.79 4.10 0.87
N LEU A 132 -3.90 4.58 0.01
CA LEU A 132 -3.73 4.04 -1.35
C LEU A 132 -3.33 2.56 -1.34
N ARG A 133 -2.41 2.17 -0.43
CA ARG A 133 -2.05 0.77 -0.22
C ARG A 133 -3.27 -0.07 0.18
N GLY A 134 -4.05 0.41 1.14
CA GLY A 134 -5.28 -0.27 1.56
C GLY A 134 -6.27 -0.45 0.41
N ALA A 135 -6.47 0.58 -0.40
CA ALA A 135 -7.34 0.51 -1.58
C ALA A 135 -6.84 -0.52 -2.61
N TYR A 136 -5.53 -0.57 -2.89
CA TYR A 136 -4.96 -1.54 -3.82
C TYR A 136 -5.07 -2.99 -3.31
N THR A 137 -4.75 -3.24 -2.04
CA THR A 137 -4.93 -4.56 -1.42
C THR A 137 -6.40 -4.99 -1.50
N TYR A 138 -7.33 -4.07 -1.28
CA TYR A 138 -8.75 -4.36 -1.43
C TYR A 138 -9.13 -4.72 -2.88
N MET A 139 -8.66 -3.96 -3.86
CA MET A 139 -8.93 -4.22 -5.29
C MET A 139 -8.38 -5.57 -5.74
N THR A 140 -7.17 -5.93 -5.30
CA THR A 140 -6.56 -7.24 -5.62
C THR A 140 -7.30 -8.41 -4.98
N MET A 141 -7.74 -8.28 -3.72
CA MET A 141 -8.60 -9.27 -3.07
C MET A 141 -9.93 -9.45 -3.82
N GLN A 142 -10.55 -8.36 -4.30
CA GLN A 142 -11.77 -8.46 -5.09
C GLN A 142 -11.56 -9.17 -6.44
N THR A 143 -10.42 -8.93 -7.11
CA THR A 143 -10.12 -9.63 -8.36
C THR A 143 -9.91 -11.12 -8.16
N ASP A 144 -9.30 -11.51 -7.04
CA ASP A 144 -9.10 -12.93 -6.70
C ASP A 144 -10.41 -13.67 -6.41
N LEU A 145 -11.42 -12.96 -5.91
CA LEU A 145 -12.76 -13.52 -5.66
C LEU A 145 -13.58 -13.71 -6.96
N LYS A 146 -13.30 -12.93 -8.02
CA LYS A 146 -13.98 -13.07 -9.32
C LYS A 146 -13.44 -14.21 -10.18
N GLU A 147 -12.25 -14.74 -9.87
CA GLU A 147 -11.63 -15.85 -10.59
C GLU A 147 -12.06 -17.25 -10.08
N LYS A 148 -12.94 -17.33 -9.08
CA LYS A 148 -13.48 -18.56 -8.50
C LYS A 148 -14.90 -18.83 -8.96
#